data_AF-K3WBJ4-F1
#
_entry.id   AF-K3WBJ4-F1
#
_cell.length_a   1.000
_cell.length_b   1.000
_cell.length_c   1.000
_cell.angle_alpha   90.00
_cell.angle_beta   90.00
_cell.angle_gamma   90.00
#
_symmetry.space_group_name_H-M   'P 1'
#
loop_
_entity.id
_entity.type
_entity.pdbx_description
1 polymer ?
#
loop_
_entity_poly.entity_id
_entity_poly.type
_entity_poly.pdbx_seq_one_letter_code
_entity_poly.pdbx_strand_id
1 'polypeptide(L)'
;MSLDHVISSSQVSLSKETTKASAEVEEADPVTADFFKTLASFKNPNADPCVDFYEYACGGWLAQNQIPADRPAIDSAFYAVGEENKKIIAKIIDSKPPVISEFYTSCLNSEEVNNEAVAYVANIIDSIHQVNTTAGLLSYAGELDQSYGISSFFSVGR
;
A
#
# COMPACT_ATOMS: atom_id res chain seq x y z
N MET A 1 -51.72 -61.36 15.49
CA MET A 1 -51.97 -60.85 16.86
C MET A 1 -50.99 -59.72 17.13
N SER A 2 -51.49 -58.47 17.10
CA SER A 2 -51.33 -57.43 18.15
C SER A 2 -50.70 -57.88 19.49
N LEU A 3 -49.98 -57.09 20.31
CA LEU A 3 -49.83 -55.64 20.53
C LEU A 3 -48.56 -55.35 21.39
N ASP A 4 -48.06 -54.12 21.27
CA ASP A 4 -47.50 -53.20 22.29
C ASP A 4 -46.37 -53.58 23.26
N HIS A 5 -45.28 -52.79 23.30
CA HIS A 5 -45.20 -51.56 24.13
C HIS A 5 -43.90 -50.74 23.88
N VAL A 6 -44.05 -49.48 23.44
CA VAL A 6 -43.39 -48.19 23.85
C VAL A 6 -41.85 -48.19 24.06
N ILE A 7 -41.05 -47.34 23.39
CA ILE A 7 -40.68 -45.92 23.68
C ILE A 7 -40.29 -45.25 22.33
N SER A 8 -41.06 -44.31 21.78
CA SER A 8 -41.06 -42.84 21.99
C SER A 8 -39.91 -42.07 21.31
N SER A 9 -40.31 -41.14 20.41
CA SER A 9 -39.61 -40.01 19.76
C SER A 9 -38.08 -39.93 19.91
N SER A 10 -37.31 -39.87 18.83
CA SER A 10 -37.22 -38.62 18.06
C SER A 10 -36.75 -38.87 16.63
N GLN A 11 -37.61 -38.56 15.66
CA GLN A 11 -37.14 -38.15 14.35
C GLN A 11 -36.63 -36.72 14.49
N VAL A 12 -35.35 -36.50 14.21
CA VAL A 12 -34.83 -35.16 13.95
C VAL A 12 -35.39 -34.75 12.59
N SER A 13 -36.58 -34.16 12.63
CA SER A 13 -37.14 -33.41 11.52
C SER A 13 -36.18 -32.26 11.21
N LEU A 14 -35.71 -32.17 9.97
CA LEU A 14 -35.01 -31.00 9.46
C LEU A 14 -36.01 -29.84 9.44
N SER A 15 -36.18 -29.16 10.58
CA SER A 15 -36.90 -27.91 10.64
C SER A 15 -36.11 -26.90 9.81
N LYS A 16 -36.77 -26.35 8.79
CA LYS A 16 -36.41 -25.07 8.21
C LYS A 16 -36.45 -24.03 9.33
N GLU A 17 -35.40 -23.93 10.13
CA GLU A 17 -35.07 -22.69 10.81
C GLU A 17 -34.30 -21.85 9.81
N THR A 18 -35.07 -21.15 8.99
CA THR A 18 -34.66 -19.85 8.51
C THR A 18 -34.45 -19.01 9.77
N THR A 19 -33.24 -19.00 10.32
CA THR A 19 -32.85 -17.93 11.22
C THR A 19 -32.93 -16.67 10.39
N LYS A 20 -34.05 -15.97 10.57
CA LYS A 20 -34.24 -14.59 10.21
C LYS A 20 -33.11 -13.84 10.89
N ALA A 21 -32.02 -13.58 10.18
CA ALA A 21 -31.14 -12.47 10.46
C ALA A 21 -32.01 -11.23 10.26
N SER A 22 -32.77 -10.88 11.31
CA SER A 22 -33.54 -9.66 11.35
C SER A 22 -32.51 -8.55 11.39
N ALA A 23 -32.45 -7.82 10.28
CA ALA A 23 -31.89 -6.49 10.22
C ALA A 23 -32.49 -5.66 11.37
N GLU A 24 -31.71 -5.48 12.43
CA GLU A 24 -31.62 -4.19 13.09
C GLU A 24 -30.32 -3.59 12.56
N VAL A 25 -30.44 -2.91 11.42
CA VAL A 25 -29.41 -1.93 11.03
C VAL A 25 -29.60 -0.81 12.03
N GLU A 26 -28.80 -0.80 13.11
CA GLU A 26 -28.50 0.44 13.83
C GLU A 26 -28.16 1.47 12.76
N GLU A 27 -28.86 2.61 12.73
CA GLU A 27 -28.71 3.62 11.68
C GLU A 27 -27.22 3.95 11.54
N ALA A 28 -26.61 3.50 10.44
CA ALA A 28 -25.18 3.60 10.29
C ALA A 28 -24.79 5.08 10.35
N ASP A 29 -23.86 5.42 11.25
CA ASP A 29 -23.28 6.77 11.31
C ASP A 29 -22.88 7.22 9.88
N PRO A 30 -23.01 8.51 9.53
CA PRO A 30 -22.75 8.99 8.18
C PRO A 30 -21.41 8.51 7.59
N VAL A 31 -20.37 8.36 8.41
CA VAL A 31 -19.06 7.84 7.95
C VAL A 31 -19.18 6.40 7.47
N THR A 32 -19.89 5.56 8.20
CA THR A 32 -20.11 4.16 7.86
C THR A 32 -20.98 4.03 6.62
N ALA A 33 -22.02 4.87 6.50
CA ALA A 33 -22.88 4.90 5.31
C ALA A 33 -22.09 5.29 4.04
N ASP A 34 -21.26 6.32 4.12
CA ASP A 34 -20.43 6.76 3.00
C ASP A 34 -19.36 5.74 2.61
N PHE A 35 -18.78 5.05 3.60
CA PHE A 35 -17.85 3.95 3.35
C PHE A 35 -18.51 2.84 2.51
N PHE A 36 -19.68 2.35 2.92
CA PHE A 36 -20.37 1.30 2.18
C PHE A 36 -20.86 1.76 0.80
N LYS A 37 -21.28 3.02 0.68
CA LYS A 37 -21.63 3.63 -0.62
C LYS A 37 -20.42 3.66 -1.55
N THR A 38 -19.24 3.98 -1.04
CA THR A 38 -17.99 4.00 -1.80
C THR A 38 -17.60 2.58 -2.22
N LEU A 39 -17.63 1.61 -1.31
CA LEU A 39 -17.35 0.21 -1.66
C LEU A 39 -18.31 -0.35 -2.71
N ALA A 40 -19.59 0.03 -2.63
CA ALA A 40 -20.58 -0.40 -3.61
C ALA A 40 -20.27 0.11 -5.02
N SER A 41 -19.63 1.29 -5.17
CA SER A 41 -19.28 1.84 -6.49
C SER A 41 -18.07 1.14 -7.13
N PHE A 42 -17.28 0.39 -6.37
CA PHE A 42 -16.12 -0.33 -6.88
C PHE A 42 -16.52 -1.64 -7.58
N LYS A 43 -17.70 -2.15 -7.28
CA LYS A 43 -18.20 -3.44 -7.76
C LYS A 43 -18.64 -3.38 -9.23
N ASN A 44 -18.26 -4.39 -10.02
CA ASN A 44 -18.92 -4.71 -11.30
C ASN A 44 -19.99 -5.82 -11.07
N PRO A 45 -21.29 -5.48 -11.07
CA PRO A 45 -22.36 -6.47 -10.81
C PRO A 45 -22.56 -7.48 -11.94
N ASN A 46 -21.97 -7.27 -13.11
CA ASN A 46 -22.12 -8.16 -14.26
C ASN A 46 -21.09 -9.30 -14.28
N ALA A 47 -20.05 -9.22 -13.45
CA ALA A 47 -19.07 -10.29 -13.29
C ALA A 47 -19.56 -11.34 -12.30
N ASP A 48 -19.32 -12.62 -12.59
CA ASP A 48 -19.64 -13.72 -11.66
C ASP A 48 -18.57 -13.77 -10.55
N PRO A 49 -18.93 -13.50 -9.27
CA PRO A 49 -17.97 -13.52 -8.17
C PRO A 49 -17.35 -14.90 -7.91
N CYS A 50 -17.99 -15.99 -8.35
CA CYS A 50 -17.44 -17.35 -8.21
C CYS A 50 -16.38 -17.67 -9.26
N VAL A 51 -16.28 -16.86 -10.33
CA VAL A 51 -15.34 -17.05 -11.44
C VAL A 51 -14.21 -16.03 -11.36
N ASP A 52 -14.54 -14.75 -11.23
CA ASP A 52 -13.57 -13.66 -11.10
C ASP A 52 -14.03 -12.68 -10.02
N PHE A 53 -13.66 -12.98 -8.78
CA PHE A 53 -14.00 -12.12 -7.64
C PHE A 53 -13.33 -10.75 -7.72
N TYR A 54 -12.18 -10.63 -8.38
CA TYR A 54 -11.48 -9.35 -8.51
C TYR A 54 -12.24 -8.41 -9.45
N GLU A 55 -12.65 -8.89 -10.62
CA GLU A 55 -13.49 -8.10 -11.53
C GLU A 55 -14.84 -7.78 -10.88
N TYR A 56 -15.47 -8.74 -10.19
CA TYR A 56 -16.70 -8.46 -9.45
C TYR A 56 -16.50 -7.36 -8.40
N ALA A 57 -15.49 -7.46 -7.54
CA ALA A 57 -15.32 -6.55 -6.42
C ALA A 57 -14.74 -5.18 -6.81
N CYS A 58 -13.89 -5.13 -7.84
CA CYS A 58 -13.07 -3.96 -8.18
C CYS A 58 -13.30 -3.44 -9.61
N GLY A 59 -13.97 -4.18 -10.49
CA GLY A 59 -14.12 -3.83 -11.91
C GLY A 59 -14.80 -2.47 -12.14
N GLY A 60 -15.72 -2.07 -11.25
CA GLY A 60 -16.32 -0.74 -11.28
C GLY A 60 -15.30 0.37 -11.00
N TRP A 61 -14.37 0.15 -10.07
CA TRP A 61 -13.27 1.09 -9.79
C TRP A 61 -12.26 1.13 -10.94
N LEU A 62 -11.88 -0.02 -11.49
CA LEU A 62 -10.96 -0.12 -12.62
C LEU A 62 -11.48 0.63 -13.86
N ALA A 63 -12.79 0.57 -14.12
CA ALA A 63 -13.41 1.30 -15.22
C ALA A 63 -13.39 2.83 -15.06
N GLN A 64 -13.32 3.33 -13.82
CA GLN A 64 -13.40 4.76 -13.50
C GLN A 64 -12.03 5.41 -13.26
N ASN A 65 -10.99 4.62 -12.99
CA ASN A 65 -9.70 5.12 -12.54
C ASN A 65 -8.60 4.71 -13.52
N GLN A 66 -7.94 5.70 -14.11
CA GLN A 66 -6.81 5.50 -15.01
C GLN A 66 -5.51 5.78 -14.26
N ILE A 67 -4.49 4.96 -14.50
CA ILE A 67 -3.16 5.18 -13.94
C ILE A 67 -2.60 6.49 -14.54
N PRO A 68 -2.28 7.51 -13.72
CA PRO A 68 -1.65 8.74 -14.20
C PRO A 68 -0.29 8.46 -14.85
N ALA A 69 0.12 9.29 -15.81
CA ALA A 69 1.37 9.07 -16.56
C ALA A 69 2.65 9.09 -15.70
N ASP A 70 2.61 9.74 -14.53
CA ASP A 70 3.70 9.82 -13.56
C ASP A 70 3.71 8.66 -12.55
N ARG A 71 2.79 7.69 -12.69
CA ARG A 71 2.64 6.57 -11.76
C ARG A 71 2.73 5.24 -12.48
N PRO A 72 3.40 4.23 -11.89
CA PRO A 72 3.42 2.89 -12.44
C PRO A 72 2.13 2.10 -12.13
N ALA A 73 1.45 2.44 -11.03
CA ALA A 73 0.23 1.79 -10.58
C ALA A 73 -0.57 2.70 -9.63
N ILE A 74 -1.87 2.44 -9.52
CA ILE A 74 -2.77 3.02 -8.53
C ILE A 74 -3.70 1.92 -7.99
N ASP A 75 -4.22 2.11 -6.79
CA ASP A 75 -5.20 1.22 -6.17
C ASP A 75 -6.20 2.02 -5.32
N SER A 76 -7.32 1.39 -4.95
CA SER A 76 -8.40 2.05 -4.20
C SER A 76 -8.13 2.21 -2.70
N ALA A 77 -7.00 1.70 -2.19
CA ALA A 77 -6.67 1.63 -0.77
C ALA A 77 -5.38 2.39 -0.44
N PHE A 78 -4.20 1.80 -0.67
CA PHE A 78 -2.91 2.35 -0.28
C PHE A 78 -2.55 3.60 -1.06
N TYR A 79 -2.78 3.60 -2.37
CA TYR A 79 -2.56 4.81 -3.17
C TYR A 79 -3.45 5.96 -2.68
N ALA A 80 -4.76 5.72 -2.49
CA ALA A 80 -5.69 6.76 -2.02
C ALA A 80 -5.28 7.34 -0.66
N VAL A 81 -4.94 6.49 0.32
CA VAL A 81 -4.45 6.94 1.63
C VAL A 81 -3.11 7.68 1.50
N GLY A 82 -2.22 7.21 0.63
CA GLY A 82 -0.95 7.85 0.33
C GLY A 82 -1.11 9.27 -0.21
N GLU A 83 -2.06 9.49 -1.12
CA GLU A 83 -2.36 10.82 -1.66
C GLU A 83 -2.96 11.76 -0.61
N GLU A 84 -3.86 11.27 0.25
CA GLU A 84 -4.38 12.08 1.36
C GLU A 84 -3.29 12.44 2.38
N ASN A 85 -2.42 11.48 2.72
CA ASN A 85 -1.27 11.72 3.59
C ASN A 85 -0.32 12.75 3.00
N LYS A 86 -0.05 12.71 1.68
CA LYS A 86 0.77 13.74 1.01
C LYS A 86 0.19 15.14 1.17
N LYS A 87 -1.14 15.30 1.07
CA LYS A 87 -1.81 16.60 1.30
C LYS A 87 -1.63 17.08 2.74
N ILE A 88 -1.73 16.18 3.72
CA ILE A 88 -1.51 16.51 5.14
C ILE A 88 -0.05 16.89 5.38
N ILE A 89 0.89 16.10 4.87
CA ILE A 89 2.33 16.38 4.98
C ILE A 89 2.66 17.73 4.34
N ALA A 90 2.11 18.04 3.17
CA ALA A 90 2.29 19.35 2.53
C ALA A 90 1.87 20.49 3.46
N LYS A 91 0.69 20.40 4.08
CA LYS A 91 0.23 21.40 5.07
C LYS A 91 1.15 21.53 6.28
N ILE A 92 1.69 20.41 6.77
CA ILE A 92 2.65 20.40 7.88
C ILE A 92 3.94 21.10 7.45
N ILE A 93 4.44 20.82 6.25
CA ILE A 93 5.65 21.45 5.72
C ILE A 93 5.44 22.95 5.50
N ASP A 94 4.26 23.38 5.05
CA ASP A 94 3.90 24.79 4.89
C ASP A 94 3.96 25.56 6.22
N SER A 95 3.75 24.88 7.36
CA SER A 95 3.92 25.49 8.67
C SER A 95 5.40 25.68 9.08
N LYS A 96 6.35 25.37 8.19
CA LYS A 96 7.81 25.50 8.37
C LYS A 96 8.30 24.84 9.67
N PRO A 97 8.12 23.52 9.81
CA PRO A 97 8.51 22.82 11.01
C PRO A 97 10.03 22.97 11.24
N PRO A 98 10.46 23.22 12.48
CA PRO A 98 11.88 23.34 12.79
C PRO A 98 12.61 22.05 12.40
N VAL A 99 13.89 22.17 12.03
CA VAL A 99 14.77 21.08 11.56
C VAL A 99 14.44 20.57 10.14
N ILE A 100 13.17 20.40 9.78
CA ILE A 100 12.78 19.77 8.50
C ILE A 100 12.63 20.78 7.37
N SER A 101 12.20 22.02 7.66
CA SER A 101 11.86 23.00 6.63
C SER A 101 13.03 23.36 5.70
N GLU A 102 14.23 23.56 6.24
CA GLU A 102 15.42 23.91 5.43
C GLU A 102 15.84 22.72 4.55
N PHE A 103 15.83 21.51 5.10
CA PHE A 103 16.11 20.29 4.37
C PHE A 103 15.12 20.04 3.24
N TYR A 104 13.82 20.21 3.49
CA TYR A 104 12.80 20.08 2.44
C TYR A 104 12.99 21.12 1.32
N THR A 105 13.31 22.36 1.70
CA THR A 105 13.52 23.46 0.75
C THR A 105 14.77 23.24 -0.11
N SER A 106 15.84 22.66 0.43
CA SER A 106 17.05 22.36 -0.35
C SER A 106 16.79 21.34 -1.46
N CYS A 107 15.84 20.43 -1.28
CA CYS A 107 15.42 19.48 -2.33
C CYS A 107 14.60 20.13 -3.45
N LEU A 108 13.76 21.13 -3.14
CA LEU A 108 12.87 21.75 -4.12
C LEU A 108 13.55 22.82 -4.98
N ASN A 109 14.52 23.55 -4.45
CA ASN A 109 15.19 24.66 -5.14
C ASN A 109 16.28 24.19 -6.14
N SER A 110 16.18 22.97 -6.65
CA SER A 110 17.13 22.33 -7.56
C SER A 110 16.91 22.76 -9.01
N GLU A 111 17.08 24.04 -9.33
CA GLU A 111 17.10 24.51 -10.72
C GLU A 111 18.52 24.58 -11.31
N GLU A 112 19.56 24.53 -10.46
CA GLU A 112 20.97 24.57 -10.88
C GLU A 112 21.75 23.33 -10.43
N VAL A 113 22.68 22.88 -11.27
CA VAL A 113 23.61 21.79 -10.94
C VAL A 113 24.48 22.22 -9.75
N ASN A 114 24.40 21.48 -8.64
CA ASN A 114 25.30 21.70 -7.51
C ASN A 114 26.71 21.16 -7.87
N ASN A 115 27.63 22.07 -8.22
CA ASN A 115 29.00 21.73 -8.60
C ASN A 115 29.78 21.02 -7.49
N GLU A 116 29.51 21.32 -6.21
CA GLU A 116 30.13 20.64 -5.08
C GLU A 116 29.68 19.18 -5.02
N ALA A 117 28.38 18.93 -5.24
CA ALA A 117 27.84 17.58 -5.31
C ALA A 117 28.39 16.80 -6.52
N VAL A 118 28.56 17.45 -7.68
CA VAL A 118 29.18 16.83 -8.87
C VAL A 118 30.63 16.44 -8.57
N ALA A 119 31.43 17.35 -8.01
CA ALA A 119 32.81 17.07 -7.64
C ALA A 119 32.90 15.93 -6.60
N TYR A 120 31.98 15.91 -5.65
CA TYR A 120 31.88 14.86 -4.64
C TYR A 120 31.62 13.48 -5.26
N VAL A 121 30.64 13.37 -6.17
CA VAL A 121 30.35 12.12 -6.90
C VAL A 121 31.53 11.72 -7.79
N ALA A 122 32.17 12.69 -8.47
CA ALA A 122 33.35 12.42 -9.28
C ALA A 122 34.50 11.81 -8.46
N ASN A 123 34.75 12.31 -7.24
CA ASN A 123 35.76 11.73 -6.35
C ASN A 123 35.43 10.29 -5.92
N ILE A 124 34.15 9.96 -5.72
CA ILE A 124 33.73 8.57 -5.45
C ILE A 124 34.08 7.68 -6.65
N ILE A 125 33.77 8.13 -7.87
CA ILE A 125 34.08 7.39 -9.10
C ILE A 125 35.60 7.24 -9.27
N ASP A 126 36.38 8.30 -9.07
CA ASP A 126 37.84 8.26 -9.15
C ASP A 126 38.45 7.30 -8.13
N SER A 127 37.88 7.24 -6.91
CA SER A 127 38.31 6.29 -5.89
C SER A 127 38.06 4.84 -6.33
N ILE A 128 36.92 4.55 -6.98
CA ILE A 128 36.65 3.23 -7.56
C ILE A 128 37.70 2.89 -8.64
N HIS A 129 38.05 3.84 -9.51
CA HIS A 129 39.01 3.64 -10.58
C HIS A 129 40.44 3.37 -10.09
N GLN A 130 40.82 3.95 -8.94
CA GLN A 130 42.16 3.79 -8.37
C GLN A 130 42.36 2.44 -7.67
N VAL A 131 41.28 1.76 -7.27
CA VAL A 131 41.36 0.48 -6.61
C VAL A 131 41.71 -0.62 -7.60
N ASN A 132 42.87 -1.26 -7.42
CA ASN A 132 43.44 -2.22 -8.37
C ASN A 132 43.46 -3.67 -7.86
N THR A 133 42.76 -3.96 -6.75
CA THR A 133 42.65 -5.33 -6.21
C THR A 133 41.21 -5.65 -5.84
N THR A 134 40.84 -6.93 -5.93
CA THR A 134 39.52 -7.41 -5.51
C THR A 134 39.27 -7.14 -4.02
N ALA A 135 40.28 -7.36 -3.17
CA ALA A 135 40.16 -7.10 -1.73
C ALA A 135 39.94 -5.61 -1.43
N GLY A 136 40.72 -4.72 -2.07
CA GLY A 136 40.53 -3.28 -1.94
C GLY A 136 39.16 -2.81 -2.43
N LEU A 137 38.64 -3.43 -3.50
CA LEU A 137 37.33 -3.09 -4.04
C LEU A 137 36.21 -3.49 -3.09
N LEU A 138 36.34 -4.65 -2.45
CA LEU A 138 35.41 -5.11 -1.41
C LEU A 138 35.48 -4.25 -0.14
N SER A 139 36.68 -3.79 0.24
CA SER A 139 36.82 -2.84 1.36
C SER A 139 36.14 -1.51 1.06
N TYR A 140 36.40 -0.91 -0.10
CA TYR A 140 35.80 0.35 -0.49
C TYR A 140 34.27 0.24 -0.68
N ALA A 141 33.80 -0.88 -1.23
CA ALA A 141 32.38 -1.22 -1.28
C ALA A 141 31.72 -1.20 0.12
N GLY A 142 32.39 -1.74 1.14
CA GLY A 142 31.91 -1.69 2.52
C GLY A 142 31.89 -0.27 3.10
N GLU A 143 32.89 0.56 2.76
CA GLU A 143 32.93 1.97 3.18
C GLU A 143 31.79 2.79 2.57
N LEU A 144 31.49 2.57 1.28
CA LEU A 144 30.38 3.22 0.58
C LEU A 144 29.01 2.85 1.19
N ASP A 145 28.82 1.57 1.51
CA ASP A 145 27.58 1.09 2.13
C ASP A 145 27.40 1.70 3.54
N GLN A 146 28.44 1.70 4.37
CA GLN A 146 28.36 2.20 5.75
C GLN A 146 28.26 3.74 5.83
N SER A 147 28.96 4.46 4.95
CA SER A 147 29.01 5.92 5.02
C SER A 147 27.84 6.57 4.28
N TYR A 148 27.38 5.95 3.18
CA TYR A 148 26.45 6.57 2.24
C TYR A 148 25.21 5.72 1.95
N GLY A 149 25.15 4.48 2.44
CA GLY A 149 24.06 3.55 2.12
C GLY A 149 24.08 3.08 0.67
N ILE A 150 25.21 3.21 -0.03
CA ILE A 150 25.36 2.77 -1.42
C ILE A 150 25.72 1.29 -1.40
N SER A 151 24.72 0.44 -1.56
CA SER A 151 24.92 -1.01 -1.70
C SER A 151 25.61 -1.33 -3.03
N SER A 152 26.48 -2.34 -3.00
CA SER A 152 27.30 -2.75 -4.16
C SER A 152 27.14 -4.24 -4.48
N PHE A 153 28.07 -5.10 -4.04
CA PHE A 153 28.06 -6.54 -4.28
C PHE A 153 27.25 -7.32 -3.26
N PHE A 154 27.14 -6.75 -2.05
CA PHE A 154 26.39 -7.29 -0.94
C PHE A 154 25.67 -6.14 -0.26
N SER A 155 24.51 -6.44 0.31
CA SER A 155 23.81 -5.54 1.22
C SER A 155 24.18 -5.96 2.63
N VAL A 156 24.77 -5.04 3.39
CA VAL A 156 24.90 -5.21 4.82
C VAL A 156 23.63 -4.64 5.42
N GLY A 157 22.76 -5.52 5.91
CA GLY A 157 21.45 -5.13 6.43
C GLY A 157 21.59 -4.03 7.48
N ARG A 158 20.72 -3.03 7.39
CA ARG A 158 20.56 -1.97 8.38
C ARG A 158 19.35 -2.26 9.27
#